data_AF-A0A8G0P6G3-F1
#
_entry.id   AF-A0A8G0P6G3-F1
#
_cell.length_a   1.000
_cell.length_b   1.000
_cell.length_c   1.000
_cell.angle_alpha   90.00
_cell.angle_beta   90.00
_cell.angle_gamma   90.00
#
_symmetry.space_group_name_H-M   'P 1'
#
loop_
_entity.id
_entity.type
_entity.pdbx_description
1 polymer ?
#
loop_
_entity_poly.entity_id
_entity_poly.type
_entity_poly.pdbx_seq_one_letter_code
_entity_poly.pdbx_strand_id
1 'polypeptide(L)'
;MQKALRLMNFRLDVVISDITGVSGIRVIEMILSGETSGEKLAEYCDKRVKKSKEEIADALQGKINNEYLHELSDCYDIYRLIQDKIKNTDTRIDQVLKKSNQRNCFIRRYRIGKETE
;
A
#
# COMPACT_ATOMS: atom_id res chain seq x y z
N MET A 1 -5.44 1.51 -11.35
CA MET A 1 -4.88 0.19 -10.99
C MET A 1 -5.84 -0.96 -11.29
N GLN A 2 -6.94 -1.12 -10.54
CA GLN A 2 -7.83 -2.30 -10.68
C GLN A 2 -8.47 -2.46 -12.09
N LYS A 3 -8.80 -1.35 -12.73
CA LYS A 3 -9.33 -1.34 -14.12
C LYS A 3 -8.34 -1.97 -15.11
N ALA A 4 -7.09 -1.48 -15.12
CA ALA A 4 -6.03 -1.99 -16.00
C ALA A 4 -5.76 -3.49 -15.77
N LEU A 5 -5.73 -3.93 -14.51
CA LEU A 5 -5.58 -5.35 -14.17
C LEU A 5 -6.71 -6.21 -14.75
N ARG A 6 -7.98 -5.77 -14.61
CA ARG A 6 -9.13 -6.48 -15.20
C ARG A 6 -9.07 -6.54 -16.73
N LEU A 7 -8.64 -5.45 -17.38
CA LEU A 7 -8.48 -5.41 -18.85
C LEU A 7 -7.37 -6.35 -19.34
N MET A 8 -6.36 -6.61 -18.50
CA MET A 8 -5.31 -7.60 -18.72
C MET A 8 -5.67 -9.02 -18.23
N ASN A 9 -6.91 -9.23 -17.79
CA ASN A 9 -7.43 -10.49 -17.22
C ASN A 9 -6.79 -10.93 -15.89
N PHE A 10 -6.11 -10.03 -15.18
CA PHE A 10 -5.63 -10.28 -13.82
C PHE A 10 -6.76 -9.99 -12.80
N ARG A 11 -7.37 -11.05 -12.26
CA ARG A 11 -8.46 -10.98 -11.27
C ARG A 11 -7.93 -10.90 -9.84
N LEU A 12 -7.10 -9.89 -9.57
CA LEU A 12 -6.52 -9.67 -8.24
C LEU A 12 -7.58 -9.47 -7.16
N ASP A 13 -8.73 -8.89 -7.52
CA ASP A 13 -9.87 -8.62 -6.65
C ASP A 13 -10.55 -9.88 -6.09
N VAL A 14 -10.36 -11.01 -6.77
CA VAL A 14 -10.90 -12.31 -6.37
C VAL A 14 -9.97 -13.02 -5.39
N VAL A 15 -8.68 -12.70 -5.44
CA VAL A 15 -7.63 -13.36 -4.64
C VAL A 15 -7.34 -12.59 -3.36
N ILE A 16 -7.20 -11.27 -3.46
CA ILE A 16 -6.77 -10.41 -2.37
C ILE A 16 -7.86 -9.38 -2.09
N SER A 17 -8.22 -9.21 -0.83
CA SER A 17 -9.22 -8.22 -0.40
C SER A 17 -8.73 -6.77 -0.52
N ASP A 18 -7.41 -6.56 -0.43
CA ASP A 18 -6.76 -5.25 -0.54
C ASP A 18 -5.63 -5.28 -1.58
N ILE A 19 -5.86 -4.61 -2.71
CA ILE A 19 -4.90 -4.44 -3.81
C ILE A 19 -3.72 -3.53 -3.42
N THR A 20 -3.92 -2.62 -2.47
CA THR A 20 -2.88 -1.70 -1.98
C THR A 20 -2.10 -2.26 -0.79
N GLY A 21 -2.41 -3.48 -0.35
CA GLY A 21 -1.65 -4.18 0.69
C GLY A 21 -0.30 -4.70 0.16
N VAL A 22 0.54 -5.18 1.08
CA VAL A 22 1.90 -5.67 0.76
C VAL A 22 1.90 -6.72 -0.35
N SER A 23 0.99 -7.69 -0.27
CA SER A 23 0.87 -8.75 -1.27
C SER A 23 0.40 -8.21 -2.62
N GLY A 24 -0.58 -7.30 -2.63
CA GLY A 24 -1.11 -6.71 -3.86
C GLY A 24 -0.08 -5.86 -4.59
N ILE A 25 0.65 -5.01 -3.85
CA ILE A 25 1.74 -4.19 -4.39
C ILE A 25 2.83 -5.08 -5.02
N ARG A 26 3.27 -6.13 -4.31
CA ARG A 26 4.29 -7.06 -4.85
C ARG A 26 3.84 -7.69 -6.17
N VAL A 27 2.60 -8.16 -6.24
CA VAL A 27 2.08 -8.74 -7.49
C VAL A 27 2.05 -7.70 -8.60
N ILE A 28 1.66 -6.46 -8.31
CA ILE A 28 1.66 -5.37 -9.29
C ILE A 28 3.08 -5.05 -9.78
N GLU A 29 4.07 -5.01 -8.90
CA GLU A 29 5.48 -4.80 -9.27
C GLU A 29 6.00 -5.92 -10.18
N MET A 30 5.60 -7.16 -9.94
CA MET A 30 5.96 -8.30 -10.80
C MET A 30 5.29 -8.22 -12.17
N ILE A 31 4.01 -7.82 -12.23
CA ILE A 31 3.31 -7.60 -13.50
C ILE A 31 3.97 -6.47 -14.29
N LEU A 32 4.36 -5.36 -13.63
CA LEU A 32 5.09 -4.26 -14.26
C LEU A 32 6.49 -4.70 -14.74
N SER A 33 7.09 -5.68 -14.08
CA SER A 33 8.36 -6.30 -14.50
C SER A 33 8.22 -7.27 -15.68
N GLY A 34 6.99 -7.51 -16.15
CA GLY A 34 6.70 -8.36 -17.31
C GLY A 34 6.31 -9.80 -16.96
N GLU A 35 6.04 -10.12 -15.68
CA GLU A 35 5.65 -11.47 -15.29
C GLU A 35 4.15 -11.73 -15.56
N THR A 36 3.86 -12.88 -16.17
CA THR A 36 2.50 -13.27 -16.59
C THR A 36 2.06 -14.63 -16.05
N SER A 37 3.00 -15.41 -15.51
CA SER A 37 2.70 -16.74 -14.99
C SER A 37 1.91 -16.60 -13.69
N GLY A 38 0.66 -17.07 -13.70
CA GLY A 38 -0.18 -17.11 -12.51
C GLY A 38 0.45 -17.89 -11.36
N GLU A 39 1.21 -18.95 -11.64
CA GLU A 39 1.94 -19.74 -10.64
C GLU A 39 3.00 -18.91 -9.93
N LYS A 40 3.84 -18.19 -10.67
CA LYS A 40 4.86 -17.31 -10.08
C LYS A 40 4.20 -16.18 -9.29
N LEU A 41 3.16 -15.55 -9.83
CA LEU A 41 2.44 -14.49 -9.13
C LEU A 41 1.77 -15.00 -7.83
N ALA A 42 1.34 -16.27 -7.81
CA ALA A 42 0.80 -16.92 -6.61
C ALA A 42 1.84 -17.09 -5.49
N GLU A 43 3.13 -17.22 -5.83
CA GLU A 43 4.22 -17.31 -4.82
C GLU A 43 4.44 -15.99 -4.07
N TYR A 44 4.16 -14.85 -4.72
CA TYR A 44 4.24 -13.53 -4.08
C TYR A 44 3.02 -13.21 -3.22
N CYS A 45 1.93 -13.97 -3.37
CA CYS A 45 0.77 -13.86 -2.50
C CYS A 45 1.06 -14.50 -1.13
N ASP A 46 0.75 -13.78 -0.05
CA ASP A 46 0.92 -14.28 1.32
C ASP A 46 0.03 -15.51 1.58
N LYS A 47 0.52 -16.45 2.40
CA LYS A 47 -0.15 -17.70 2.80
C LYS A 47 -1.47 -17.45 3.55
N ARG A 48 -1.74 -16.22 3.98
CA ARG A 48 -2.99 -15.80 4.62
C ARG A 48 -4.18 -15.73 3.65
N VAL A 49 -3.94 -15.82 2.34
CA VAL A 49 -5.01 -15.92 1.36
C VAL A 49 -5.73 -17.25 1.56
N LYS A 50 -7.06 -17.20 1.77
CA LYS A 50 -7.89 -18.39 2.08
C LYS A 50 -8.06 -19.35 0.90
N LYS A 51 -7.60 -18.98 -0.30
CA LYS A 51 -7.76 -19.72 -1.55
C LYS A 51 -6.59 -20.65 -1.82
N SER A 52 -6.86 -21.73 -2.56
CA SER A 52 -5.79 -22.65 -2.97
C SER A 52 -4.84 -21.96 -3.94
N LYS A 53 -3.59 -22.43 -4.03
CA LYS A 53 -2.62 -21.88 -4.99
C LYS A 53 -3.09 -22.01 -6.44
N GLU A 54 -3.85 -23.05 -6.74
CA GLU A 54 -4.43 -23.31 -8.07
C GLU A 54 -5.47 -22.23 -8.43
N GLU A 55 -6.40 -21.94 -7.51
CA GLU A 55 -7.39 -20.86 -7.72
C GLU A 55 -6.73 -19.49 -7.88
N ILE A 56 -5.61 -19.26 -7.20
CA ILE A 56 -4.82 -18.04 -7.33
C ILE A 56 -4.14 -17.98 -8.69
N ALA A 57 -3.50 -19.07 -9.12
CA ALA A 57 -2.83 -19.13 -10.42
C ALA A 57 -3.82 -18.89 -11.55
N ASP A 58 -4.99 -19.52 -11.51
CA ASP A 58 -6.06 -19.33 -12.50
C ASP A 58 -6.58 -17.89 -12.53
N ALA A 59 -6.75 -17.26 -11.37
CA ALA A 59 -7.21 -15.88 -11.27
C ALA A 59 -6.14 -14.85 -11.70
N LEU A 60 -4.86 -15.21 -11.62
CA LEU A 60 -3.73 -14.36 -11.99
C LEU A 60 -3.18 -14.68 -13.39
N GLN A 61 -3.85 -15.54 -14.15
CA GLN A 61 -3.47 -15.84 -15.52
C GLN A 61 -3.98 -14.74 -16.47
N GLY A 62 -3.10 -13.80 -16.78
CA GLY A 62 -3.39 -12.64 -17.61
C GLY A 62 -2.60 -12.57 -18.91
N LYS A 63 -2.92 -11.58 -19.73
CA LYS A 63 -2.13 -11.20 -20.93
C LYS A 63 -1.57 -9.81 -20.74
N ILE A 64 -0.30 -9.63 -21.03
CA ILE A 64 0.32 -8.30 -21.06
C ILE A 64 -0.04 -7.61 -22.37
N ASN A 65 -0.60 -6.41 -22.24
CA ASN A 65 -0.75 -5.47 -23.33
C ASN A 65 -0.02 -4.19 -22.92
N ASN A 66 0.86 -3.67 -23.79
CA ASN A 66 1.70 -2.52 -23.47
C ASN A 66 0.86 -1.29 -23.08
N GLU A 67 -0.25 -1.03 -23.77
CA GLU A 67 -1.15 0.09 -23.48
C GLU A 67 -1.65 0.09 -22.02
N TYR A 68 -2.14 -1.06 -21.55
CA TYR A 68 -2.64 -1.19 -20.18
C TYR A 68 -1.51 -1.31 -19.15
N LEU A 69 -0.33 -1.77 -19.55
CA LEU A 69 0.85 -1.81 -18.69
C LEU A 69 1.33 -0.38 -18.38
N HIS A 70 1.32 0.51 -19.37
CA HIS A 70 1.59 1.94 -19.15
C HIS A 70 0.54 2.56 -18.22
N GLU A 71 -0.76 2.33 -18.46
CA GLU A 71 -1.83 2.83 -17.57
C GLU A 71 -1.66 2.32 -16.13
N LEU A 72 -1.24 1.05 -15.96
CA LEU A 72 -0.98 0.47 -14.65
C LEU A 72 0.24 1.13 -13.97
N SER A 73 1.32 1.38 -14.71
CA SER A 73 2.52 2.06 -14.22
C SER A 73 2.18 3.48 -13.74
N ASP A 74 1.50 4.28 -14.56
CA ASP A 74 1.12 5.65 -14.22
C ASP A 74 0.26 5.69 -12.95
N CYS A 75 -0.71 4.76 -12.86
CA CYS A 75 -1.52 4.63 -11.65
C CYS A 75 -0.68 4.27 -10.41
N TYR A 76 0.31 3.38 -10.56
CA TYR A 76 1.17 2.95 -9.46
C TYR A 76 2.08 4.08 -8.97
N ASP A 77 2.63 4.87 -9.90
CA ASP A 77 3.47 6.03 -9.57
C ASP A 77 2.68 7.11 -8.82
N ILE A 78 1.45 7.39 -9.25
CA ILE A 78 0.54 8.31 -8.54
C ILE A 78 0.25 7.80 -7.13
N TYR A 79 -0.03 6.50 -6.99
CA TYR A 79 -0.28 5.89 -5.67
C TYR A 79 0.93 6.08 -4.75
N ARG A 80 2.13 5.79 -5.23
CA ARG A 80 3.37 5.93 -4.45
C ARG A 80 3.60 7.39 -4.04
N LEU A 81 3.41 8.33 -4.95
CA LEU A 81 3.53 9.76 -4.66
C LEU A 81 2.56 10.19 -3.55
N ILE A 82 1.30 9.75 -3.61
CA ILE A 82 0.30 10.05 -2.58
C ILE A 82 0.73 9.47 -1.23
N GLN A 83 1.18 8.21 -1.21
CA GLN A 83 1.66 7.57 0.02
C GLN A 83 2.83 8.31 0.66
N ASP A 84 3.78 8.79 -0.14
CA ASP A 84 4.91 9.57 0.35
C ASP A 84 4.46 10.92 0.90
N LYS A 85 3.45 11.56 0.29
CA LYS A 85 2.86 12.80 0.83
C LYS A 85 2.14 12.57 2.17
N ILE A 86 1.42 11.45 2.31
CA ILE A 86 0.77 11.06 3.57
C ILE A 86 1.82 10.89 4.66
N LYS A 87 2.86 10.07 4.43
CA LYS A 87 3.95 9.84 5.39
C LYS A 87 4.65 11.13 5.82
N ASN A 88 4.91 12.02 4.87
CA ASN A 88 5.51 13.33 5.16
C ASN A 88 4.60 14.19 6.05
N THR A 89 3.29 14.13 5.81
CA THR A 89 2.29 14.85 6.60
C THR A 89 2.21 14.27 8.02
N ASP A 90 2.16 12.94 8.15
CA ASP A 90 2.16 12.25 9.46
C ASP A 90 3.41 12.62 10.27
N THR A 91 4.58 12.65 9.63
CA THR A 91 5.83 13.05 10.28
C THR A 91 5.77 14.49 10.81
N ARG A 92 5.17 15.41 10.04
CA ARG A 92 4.99 16.80 10.47
C ARG A 92 3.99 16.91 11.63
N ILE A 93 2.91 16.15 11.59
CA ILE A 93 1.93 16.08 12.68
C ILE A 93 2.61 15.61 13.96
N ASP A 94 3.38 14.52 13.90
CA ASP A 94 4.13 13.98 15.03
C ASP A 94 5.10 15.00 15.65
N GLN A 95 5.79 15.79 14.82
CA GLN A 95 6.68 16.86 15.28
C GLN A 95 5.91 17.95 16.03
N VAL A 96 4.75 18.36 15.51
CA VAL A 96 3.88 19.35 16.15
C VAL A 96 3.33 18.83 17.48
N LEU A 97 2.87 17.58 17.51
CA LEU A 97 2.37 16.93 18.72
C LEU A 97 3.46 16.85 19.81
N LYS A 98 4.68 16.44 19.45
CA LYS A 98 5.83 16.42 20.37
C LYS A 98 6.13 17.80 20.94
N LYS A 99 6.14 18.84 20.10
CA LYS A 99 6.38 20.24 20.53
C LYS A 99 5.28 20.76 21.46
N SER A 100 4.02 20.45 21.18
CA SER A 100 2.88 20.83 22.04
C SER A 100 2.89 20.09 23.38
N ASN A 101 3.22 18.79 23.39
CA ASN A 101 3.37 18.03 24.63
C ASN A 101 4.54 18.54 25.50
N GLN A 102 5.66 18.93 24.89
CA GLN A 102 6.78 19.55 25.61
C GLN A 102 6.38 20.90 26.24
N ARG A 103 5.62 21.74 25.52
CA ARG A 103 5.08 23.00 26.05
C ARG A 103 4.10 22.76 27.20
N ASN A 104 3.21 21.79 27.08
CA ASN A 104 2.26 21.43 28.13
C ASN A 104 2.94 20.86 29.39
N CYS A 105 4.03 20.11 29.23
CA CYS A 105 4.84 19.64 30.36
C CYS A 105 5.50 20.81 31.11
N PHE A 106 5.99 21.82 30.38
CA PHE A 106 6.53 23.05 30.97
C PHE A 106 5.47 23.87 31.73
N ILE A 107 4.28 24.04 31.16
CA ILE A 107 3.18 24.80 31.80
C ILE A 107 2.66 24.09 33.05
N ARG A 108 2.51 22.75 33.02
CA ARG A 108 2.13 21.97 34.22
C ARG A 108 3.17 22.12 35.35
N ARG A 109 4.46 22.10 35.02
CA ARG A 109 5.54 22.25 36.02
C ARG A 109 5.58 23.65 36.62
N TYR A 110 5.28 24.68 35.85
CA TYR A 110 5.18 26.07 36.32
C TYR A 110 3.97 26.32 37.23
N ARG A 111 2.84 25.62 37.00
CA ARG A 111 1.64 25.77 37.83
C ARG A 111 1.78 25.12 39.21
N ILE A 112 2.44 23.96 39.30
CA ILE A 112 2.71 23.27 40.58
C ILE A 112 3.65 24.08 41.50
N GLY A 113 4.58 24.84 40.91
CA GLY A 113 5.51 25.70 41.68
C GLY A 113 4.89 27.01 42.22
N LYS A 114 3.65 27.35 41.87
CA LYS A 114 2.95 28.56 42.34
C LYS A 114 1.86 28.30 43.37
N GLU A 115 1.52 27.05 43.65
CA GLU A 115 0.53 26.65 44.66
C GLU A 115 1.18 26.31 46.02
N THR A 116 2.49 26.51 46.17
CA THR A 116 3.27 26.19 47.39
C THR A 116 3.93 27.40 48.06
N GLU A 117 3.57 28.63 47.66
CA GLU A 117 3.88 29.89 48.35
C GLU A 117 2.58 30.53 48.86
#